data_AF-A0A3D1EUQ8-F1
#
_entry.id   AF-A0A3D1EUQ8-F1
#
_cell.length_a   1.000
_cell.length_b   1.000
_cell.length_c   1.000
_cell.angle_alpha   90.00
_cell.angle_beta   90.00
_cell.angle_gamma   90.00
#
_symmetry.space_group_name_H-M   'P 1'
#
loop_
_entity.id
_entity.type
_entity.pdbx_description
1 polymer ?
#
loop_
_entity_poly.entity_id
_entity_poly.type
_entity_poly.pdbx_seq_one_letter_code
_entity_poly.pdbx_strand_id
1 'polypeptide(L)'
;MMTQIFRQQFAGRSILGMLLLIIIGLCHVPADAGEIEVRDGVTIIHLTVANLPDPSKTDTASRADVAAVKQFKKRYADIFKTKYAKRYKADPKTYGDYNWDNVQIELHRFSGLKVESVETDLLAIAGNMAPDVLYVNFRKSDTYIRNGFLYPMDQWVDQLPQEELKQRVHDKIWPVIKRKGPAGDKHVWAMPYGGALGKVLLF
;
A
#
# COMPACT_ATOMS: atom_id res chain seq x y z
N MET A 1 7.55 -70.93 -6.39
CA MET A 1 8.49 -70.14 -5.57
C MET A 1 8.84 -68.90 -6.39
N MET A 2 8.06 -67.84 -6.19
CA MET A 2 8.08 -66.58 -6.95
C MET A 2 9.14 -65.63 -6.35
N THR A 3 9.52 -64.62 -7.14
CA THR A 3 10.23 -63.37 -6.76
C THR A 3 11.75 -63.35 -6.94
N GLN A 4 12.18 -63.26 -8.20
CA GLN A 4 13.20 -62.28 -8.59
C GLN A 4 12.54 -60.89 -8.71
N ILE A 5 13.38 -59.85 -8.79
CA ILE A 5 13.08 -58.46 -9.20
C ILE A 5 12.71 -57.54 -8.03
N PHE A 6 13.67 -56.74 -7.54
CA PHE A 6 13.52 -55.32 -7.13
C PHE A 6 14.82 -54.84 -6.46
N ARG A 7 15.87 -54.59 -7.26
CA ARG A 7 17.11 -53.97 -6.73
C ARG A 7 17.80 -53.06 -7.74
N GLN A 8 17.05 -52.20 -8.42
CA GLN A 8 17.60 -51.04 -9.16
C GLN A 8 16.50 -49.98 -9.33
N GLN A 9 16.33 -49.03 -8.40
CA GLN A 9 15.49 -47.86 -8.68
C GLN A 9 15.65 -46.61 -7.79
N PHE A 10 16.70 -46.50 -6.94
CA PHE A 10 16.77 -45.40 -5.95
C PHE A 10 17.95 -44.42 -6.08
N ALA A 11 18.68 -44.38 -7.20
CA ALA A 11 19.80 -43.44 -7.38
C ALA A 11 19.47 -42.18 -8.23
N GLY A 12 18.33 -42.14 -8.92
CA GLY A 12 18.05 -41.09 -9.92
C GLY A 12 17.11 -39.95 -9.51
N ARG A 13 16.54 -39.98 -8.29
CA ARG A 13 15.44 -39.05 -7.91
C ARG A 13 15.85 -37.81 -7.11
N SER A 14 17.10 -37.72 -6.64
CA SER A 14 17.51 -36.62 -5.74
C SER A 14 17.93 -35.33 -6.45
N ILE A 15 18.41 -35.40 -7.70
CA ILE A 15 18.94 -34.23 -8.41
C ILE A 15 17.80 -33.39 -9.01
N LEU A 16 16.74 -34.03 -9.52
CA LEU A 16 15.58 -33.33 -10.10
C LEU A 16 14.78 -32.57 -9.03
N GLY A 17 14.68 -33.13 -7.82
CA GLY A 17 14.03 -32.45 -6.68
C GLY A 17 14.82 -31.24 -6.17
N MET A 18 16.16 -31.31 -6.21
CA MET A 18 17.02 -30.20 -5.80
C MET A 18 17.04 -29.06 -6.83
N LEU A 19 16.99 -29.38 -8.13
CA LEU A 19 16.83 -28.39 -9.21
C LEU A 19 15.46 -27.69 -9.15
N LEU A 20 14.39 -28.41 -8.80
CA LEU A 20 13.05 -27.81 -8.67
C LEU A 20 12.98 -26.78 -7.52
N LEU A 21 13.67 -27.05 -6.39
CA LEU A 21 13.77 -26.12 -5.26
C LEU A 21 14.63 -24.88 -5.59
N ILE A 22 15.67 -25.03 -6.42
CA ILE A 22 16.49 -23.90 -6.88
C ILE A 22 15.72 -23.02 -7.88
N ILE A 23 14.91 -23.61 -8.75
CA ILE A 23 14.07 -22.87 -9.70
C ILE A 23 12.98 -22.07 -8.97
N ILE A 24 12.38 -22.63 -7.92
CA ILE A 24 11.40 -21.90 -7.08
C ILE A 24 12.07 -20.77 -6.29
N GLY A 25 13.33 -20.96 -5.86
CA GLY A 25 14.11 -19.92 -5.17
C GLY A 25 14.56 -18.74 -6.04
N LEU A 26 14.47 -18.86 -7.37
CA LEU A 26 14.86 -17.81 -8.32
C LEU A 26 13.68 -16.98 -8.85
N CYS A 27 12.44 -17.38 -8.57
CA CYS A 27 11.26 -16.59 -8.89
C CYS A 27 10.99 -15.56 -7.79
N HIS A 28 11.80 -14.50 -7.75
CA HIS A 28 11.38 -13.25 -7.12
C HIS A 28 10.23 -12.67 -7.96
N VAL A 29 8.99 -13.03 -7.63
CA VAL A 29 7.84 -12.27 -8.12
C VAL A 29 7.88 -10.93 -7.37
N PRO A 30 8.10 -9.80 -8.06
CA PRO A 30 7.99 -8.51 -7.42
C PRO A 30 6.57 -8.41 -6.86
N ALA A 31 6.44 -8.18 -5.56
CA ALA A 31 5.19 -7.77 -4.97
C ALA A 31 4.93 -6.35 -5.46
N ASP A 32 4.28 -6.22 -6.61
CA ASP A 32 3.78 -4.93 -7.07
C ASP A 32 2.60 -4.54 -6.18
N ALA A 33 2.67 -3.34 -5.62
CA ALA A 33 1.57 -2.71 -4.92
C ALA A 33 0.88 -1.74 -5.89
N GLY A 34 -0.46 -1.75 -5.89
CA GLY A 34 -1.28 -1.07 -6.88
C GLY A 34 -1.34 -1.80 -8.23
N GLU A 35 -2.37 -1.47 -9.01
CA GLU A 35 -2.58 -2.04 -10.34
C GLU A 35 -2.82 -0.89 -11.34
N ILE A 36 -2.23 -1.01 -12.53
CA ILE A 36 -2.43 -0.08 -13.64
C ILE A 36 -3.11 -0.83 -14.77
N GLU A 37 -4.30 -0.37 -15.16
CA GLU A 37 -5.04 -0.87 -16.31
C GLU A 37 -4.98 0.17 -17.45
N VAL A 38 -4.77 -0.27 -18.69
CA VAL A 38 -4.95 0.57 -19.87
C VAL A 38 -6.25 0.17 -20.57
N ARG A 39 -7.23 1.07 -20.57
CA ARG A 39 -8.54 0.85 -21.20
C ARG A 39 -8.86 1.99 -22.15
N ASP A 40 -9.06 1.68 -23.43
CA ASP A 40 -9.41 2.66 -24.48
C ASP A 40 -8.45 3.89 -24.52
N GLY A 41 -7.15 3.67 -24.28
CA GLY A 41 -6.14 4.73 -24.27
C GLY A 41 -6.12 5.61 -23.01
N VAL A 42 -6.89 5.23 -21.98
CA VAL A 42 -6.86 5.81 -20.63
C VAL A 42 -5.99 4.93 -19.73
N THR A 43 -5.12 5.56 -18.94
CA THR A 43 -4.34 4.91 -17.88
C THR A 43 -5.12 4.97 -16.57
N ILE A 44 -5.64 3.84 -16.10
CA ILE A 44 -6.43 3.74 -14.87
C ILE A 44 -5.53 3.23 -13.75
N ILE A 45 -5.40 4.00 -12.68
CA ILE A 45 -4.67 3.62 -11.47
C ILE A 45 -5.68 3.07 -10.47
N HIS A 46 -5.58 1.79 -10.14
CA HIS A 46 -6.39 1.15 -9.11
C HIS A 46 -5.65 1.23 -7.77
N LEU A 47 -6.35 1.74 -6.77
CA LEU A 47 -5.82 1.92 -5.42
C LEU A 47 -6.78 1.32 -4.40
N THR A 48 -6.31 0.28 -3.72
CA THR A 48 -7.02 -0.31 -2.58
C THR A 48 -6.67 0.47 -1.32
N VAL A 49 -7.69 1.05 -0.69
CA VAL A 49 -7.53 1.86 0.52
C VAL A 49 -8.23 1.21 1.71
N ALA A 50 -7.67 1.39 2.91
CA ALA A 50 -8.19 0.80 4.14
C ALA A 50 -9.67 1.16 4.39
N ASN A 51 -10.09 2.39 4.07
CA ASN A 51 -11.45 2.84 4.28
C ASN A 51 -11.91 3.77 3.14
N LEU A 52 -13.17 3.60 2.73
CA LEU A 52 -13.93 4.53 1.90
C LEU A 52 -15.22 4.90 2.62
N PRO A 53 -15.73 6.13 2.45
CA PRO A 53 -16.99 6.52 3.05
C PRO A 53 -18.15 5.71 2.44
N ASP A 54 -19.13 5.38 3.28
CA ASP A 54 -20.27 4.55 2.90
C ASP A 54 -21.38 5.42 2.26
N PRO A 55 -21.68 5.27 0.97
CA PRO A 55 -22.67 6.09 0.28
C PRO A 55 -24.12 5.83 0.74
N SER A 56 -24.38 4.74 1.47
CA SER A 56 -25.71 4.46 2.03
C SER A 56 -26.00 5.27 3.30
N LYS A 57 -24.97 5.83 3.95
CA LYS A 57 -25.13 6.65 5.15
C LYS A 57 -25.60 8.07 4.80
N THR A 58 -26.67 8.50 5.45
CA THR A 58 -27.35 9.76 5.16
C THR A 58 -26.97 10.90 6.10
N ASP A 59 -26.15 10.65 7.13
CA ASP A 59 -25.67 11.68 8.03
C ASP A 59 -24.76 12.69 7.30
N THR A 60 -24.71 13.91 7.82
CA THR A 60 -24.01 15.03 7.17
C THR A 60 -22.52 14.76 6.95
N ALA A 61 -21.84 14.13 7.92
CA ALA A 61 -20.41 13.87 7.82
C ALA A 61 -20.11 12.83 6.74
N SER A 62 -20.81 11.70 6.75
CA SER A 62 -20.64 10.66 5.72
C SER A 62 -20.93 11.21 4.32
N ARG A 63 -21.99 12.01 4.16
CA ARG A 63 -22.32 12.64 2.86
C ARG A 63 -21.23 13.62 2.39
N ALA A 64 -20.65 14.39 3.30
CA ALA A 64 -19.55 15.29 2.99
C ALA A 64 -18.30 14.52 2.52
N ASP A 65 -17.95 13.43 3.20
CA ASP A 65 -16.81 12.58 2.82
C ASP A 65 -17.03 11.91 1.45
N VAL A 66 -18.23 11.39 1.17
CA VAL A 66 -18.59 10.84 -0.15
C VAL A 66 -18.45 11.90 -1.24
N ALA A 67 -18.92 13.12 -0.99
CA ALA A 67 -18.79 14.22 -1.92
C ALA A 67 -17.32 14.60 -2.16
N ALA A 68 -16.49 14.62 -1.11
CA ALA A 68 -15.06 14.89 -1.21
C ALA A 68 -14.35 13.84 -2.08
N VAL A 69 -14.61 12.54 -1.86
CA VAL A 69 -14.04 11.46 -2.68
C VAL A 69 -14.50 11.56 -4.14
N LYS A 70 -15.78 11.83 -4.38
CA LYS A 70 -16.31 12.03 -5.74
C LYS A 70 -15.62 13.19 -6.44
N GLN A 71 -15.40 14.30 -5.75
CA GLN A 71 -14.74 15.47 -6.31
C GLN A 71 -13.24 15.23 -6.53
N PHE A 72 -12.59 14.48 -5.63
CA PHE A 72 -11.21 14.05 -5.81
C PHE A 72 -11.05 13.21 -7.10
N LYS A 73 -11.88 12.17 -7.29
CA LYS A 73 -11.86 11.35 -8.52
C LYS A 73 -12.02 12.19 -9.79
N LYS A 74 -12.96 13.15 -9.78
CA LYS A 74 -13.18 14.07 -10.92
C LYS A 74 -11.98 14.95 -11.24
N ARG A 75 -11.29 15.45 -10.21
CA ARG A 75 -10.13 16.35 -10.35
C ARG A 75 -8.81 15.61 -10.48
N TYR A 76 -8.81 14.29 -10.40
CA TYR A 76 -7.59 13.50 -10.30
C TYR A 76 -6.66 13.72 -11.50
N ALA A 77 -7.18 13.72 -12.73
CA ALA A 77 -6.41 13.96 -13.94
C ALA A 77 -5.67 15.32 -13.89
N ASP A 78 -6.36 16.39 -13.49
CA ASP A 78 -5.77 17.73 -13.37
C ASP A 78 -4.68 17.79 -12.28
N ILE A 79 -4.97 17.18 -11.12
CA ILE A 79 -4.02 17.08 -10.01
C ILE A 79 -2.77 16.34 -10.47
N PHE A 80 -2.95 15.21 -11.15
CA PHE A 80 -1.88 14.36 -11.63
C PHE A 80 -1.03 15.06 -12.68
N LYS A 81 -1.66 15.68 -13.67
CA LYS A 81 -0.99 16.46 -14.70
C LYS A 81 -0.11 17.56 -14.10
N THR A 82 -0.64 18.27 -13.11
CA THR A 82 0.05 19.41 -12.48
C THR A 82 1.19 18.97 -11.55
N LYS A 83 0.97 17.92 -10.75
CA LYS A 83 1.91 17.54 -9.69
C LYS A 83 2.87 16.40 -10.06
N TYR A 84 2.43 15.45 -10.90
CA TYR A 84 3.10 14.14 -11.02
C TYR A 84 3.51 13.78 -12.46
N ALA A 85 2.75 14.17 -13.49
CA ALA A 85 2.97 13.69 -14.86
C ALA A 85 4.40 13.90 -15.40
N LYS A 86 5.02 15.05 -15.10
CA LYS A 86 6.41 15.33 -15.52
C LYS A 86 7.40 14.29 -14.95
N ARG A 87 7.25 13.93 -13.67
CA ARG A 87 8.11 12.93 -13.00
C ARG A 87 7.89 11.55 -13.59
N TYR A 88 6.63 11.17 -13.79
CA TYR A 88 6.27 9.84 -14.27
C TYR A 88 6.79 9.60 -15.70
N LYS A 89 6.71 10.61 -16.57
CA LYS A 89 7.27 10.55 -17.92
C LYS A 89 8.80 10.57 -17.97
N ALA A 90 9.45 11.21 -17.01
CA ALA A 90 10.90 11.35 -16.97
C ALA A 90 11.62 10.06 -16.56
N ASP A 91 10.93 9.13 -15.89
CA ASP A 91 11.47 7.85 -15.46
C ASP A 91 10.55 6.67 -15.82
N PRO A 92 10.48 6.29 -17.12
CA PRO A 92 9.67 5.15 -17.55
C PRO A 92 10.14 3.82 -16.97
N LYS A 93 11.39 3.71 -16.49
CA LYS A 93 11.90 2.49 -15.87
C LYS A 93 11.21 2.22 -14.54
N THR A 94 10.94 3.27 -13.77
CA THR A 94 10.25 3.16 -12.48
C THR A 94 8.73 3.18 -12.64
N TYR A 95 8.20 4.03 -13.51
CA TYR A 95 6.76 4.26 -13.60
C TYR A 95 6.07 3.47 -14.70
N GLY A 96 6.81 3.02 -15.71
CA GLY A 96 6.25 2.41 -16.91
C GLY A 96 5.93 3.44 -18.01
N ASP A 97 5.80 2.92 -19.23
CA ASP A 97 5.49 3.69 -20.43
C ASP A 97 3.97 3.70 -20.69
N TYR A 98 3.26 4.53 -19.92
CA TYR A 98 1.81 4.68 -20.01
C TYR A 98 1.43 6.10 -20.47
N ASN A 99 0.16 6.26 -20.88
CA ASN A 99 -0.37 7.57 -21.23
C ASN A 99 -0.65 8.41 -19.96
N TRP A 100 0.40 9.00 -19.40
CA TRP A 100 0.35 9.84 -18.20
C TRP A 100 -0.37 11.19 -18.37
N ASP A 101 -0.77 11.54 -19.59
CA ASP A 101 -1.62 12.71 -19.86
C ASP A 101 -3.12 12.41 -19.73
N ASN A 102 -3.49 11.12 -19.79
CA ASN A 102 -4.87 10.66 -19.75
C ASN A 102 -5.05 9.62 -18.64
N VAL A 103 -5.08 10.10 -17.40
CA VAL A 103 -5.13 9.24 -16.21
C VAL A 103 -6.49 9.30 -15.52
N GLN A 104 -6.89 8.16 -14.94
CA GLN A 104 -8.02 8.07 -14.02
C GLN A 104 -7.61 7.30 -12.76
N ILE A 105 -8.40 7.46 -11.70
CA ILE A 105 -8.21 6.71 -10.45
C ILE A 105 -9.48 5.95 -10.09
N GLU A 106 -9.29 4.67 -9.78
CA GLU A 106 -10.30 3.82 -9.18
C GLU A 106 -9.90 3.48 -7.75
N LEU A 107 -10.78 3.78 -6.81
CA LEU A 107 -10.56 3.51 -5.39
C LEU A 107 -11.36 2.29 -4.99
N HIS A 108 -10.67 1.29 -4.47
CA HIS A 108 -11.28 0.06 -3.98
C HIS A 108 -11.24 0.05 -2.45
N ARG A 109 -12.36 -0.33 -1.84
CA ARG A 109 -12.39 -0.50 -0.39
C ARG A 109 -11.79 -1.85 -0.05
N PHE A 110 -10.84 -1.88 0.86
CA PHE A 110 -10.39 -3.11 1.47
C PHE A 110 -11.54 -3.82 2.21
N SER A 111 -11.81 -5.07 1.85
CA SER A 111 -12.89 -5.88 2.42
C SER A 111 -12.36 -7.13 3.15
N GLY A 112 -11.22 -7.02 3.83
CA GLY A 112 -10.57 -8.14 4.51
C GLY A 112 -11.48 -8.98 5.42
N LEU A 113 -11.05 -10.22 5.66
CA LEU A 113 -11.73 -11.16 6.55
C LEU A 113 -11.85 -10.56 7.96
N LYS A 114 -13.08 -10.29 8.40
CA LYS A 114 -13.36 -9.84 9.77
C LYS A 114 -13.40 -11.07 10.67
N VAL A 115 -12.32 -11.29 11.42
CA VAL A 115 -12.28 -12.26 12.52
C VAL A 115 -12.34 -11.51 13.83
N GLU A 116 -13.25 -11.89 14.74
CA GLU A 116 -13.33 -11.28 16.07
C GLU A 116 -11.99 -11.46 16.80
N SER A 117 -11.52 -10.40 17.47
CA SER A 117 -10.30 -10.39 18.28
C SER A 117 -8.96 -10.50 17.53
N VAL A 118 -8.94 -10.60 16.20
CA VAL A 118 -7.70 -10.55 15.41
C VAL A 118 -7.66 -9.28 14.57
N GLU A 119 -6.51 -8.62 14.53
CA GLU A 119 -6.33 -7.40 13.74
C GLU A 119 -6.47 -7.71 12.24
N THR A 120 -7.53 -7.17 11.62
CA THR A 120 -7.83 -7.36 10.20
C THR A 120 -6.63 -7.02 9.29
N ASP A 121 -5.89 -5.96 9.62
CA ASP A 121 -4.76 -5.49 8.81
C ASP A 121 -3.55 -6.43 8.88
N LEU A 122 -3.24 -7.00 10.05
CA LEU A 122 -2.12 -7.95 10.19
C LEU A 122 -2.43 -9.28 9.49
N LEU A 123 -3.66 -9.75 9.57
CA LEU A 123 -4.11 -10.92 8.80
C LEU A 123 -4.05 -10.67 7.29
N ALA A 124 -4.42 -9.46 6.87
CA ALA A 124 -4.33 -9.07 5.46
C ALA A 124 -2.90 -9.08 4.96
N ILE A 125 -1.96 -8.52 5.74
CA ILE A 125 -0.53 -8.54 5.44
C ILE A 125 -0.03 -9.99 5.35
N ALA A 126 -0.33 -10.82 6.35
CA ALA A 126 0.07 -12.22 6.36
C ALA A 126 -0.52 -13.02 5.19
N GLY A 127 -1.73 -12.68 4.76
CA GLY A 127 -2.43 -13.30 3.64
C GLY A 127 -2.13 -12.68 2.27
N ASN A 128 -1.20 -11.72 2.16
CA ASN A 128 -0.92 -10.97 0.93
C ASN A 128 -2.17 -10.32 0.30
N MET A 129 -3.06 -9.82 1.15
CA MET A 129 -4.30 -9.11 0.79
C MET A 129 -4.36 -7.72 1.41
N ALA A 130 -3.23 -7.16 1.88
CA ALA A 130 -3.22 -5.83 2.48
C ALA A 130 -3.60 -4.75 1.45
N PRO A 131 -4.30 -3.67 1.86
CA PRO A 131 -4.49 -2.52 0.99
C PRO A 131 -3.18 -1.81 0.68
N ASP A 132 -3.14 -1.11 -0.45
CA ASP A 132 -2.03 -0.24 -0.85
C ASP A 132 -1.85 0.93 0.12
N VAL A 133 -2.96 1.46 0.66
CA VAL A 133 -2.95 2.52 1.68
C VAL A 133 -3.60 2.01 2.98
N LEU A 134 -2.77 1.84 4.00
CA LEU A 134 -3.16 1.40 5.34
C LEU A 134 -3.47 2.58 6.27
N TYR A 135 -4.50 2.44 7.10
CA TYR A 135 -4.68 3.31 8.27
C TYR A 135 -3.91 2.73 9.46
N VAL A 136 -2.96 3.49 9.99
CA VAL A 136 -2.17 3.05 11.15
C VAL A 136 -2.39 4.01 12.32
N ASN A 137 -2.87 3.48 13.44
CA ASN A 137 -2.94 4.26 14.67
C ASN A 137 -1.53 4.53 15.22
N PHE A 138 -1.27 5.75 15.70
CA PHE A 138 0.02 6.14 16.27
C PHE A 138 0.53 5.20 17.38
N ARG A 139 -0.37 4.65 18.21
CA ARG A 139 -0.01 3.69 19.27
C ARG A 139 0.62 2.40 18.74
N LYS A 140 0.25 1.99 17.52
CA LYS A 140 0.71 0.75 16.87
C LYS A 140 1.79 0.98 15.83
N SER A 141 1.98 2.22 15.39
CA SER A 141 2.91 2.60 14.31
C SER A 141 4.31 2.00 14.49
N ASP A 142 4.83 2.00 15.71
CA ASP A 142 6.16 1.46 16.03
C ASP A 142 6.31 -0.02 15.67
N THR A 143 5.31 -0.84 15.98
CA THR A 143 5.30 -2.27 15.64
C THR A 143 5.27 -2.48 14.12
N TYR A 144 4.46 -1.70 13.41
CA TYR A 144 4.35 -1.79 11.95
C TYR A 144 5.67 -1.39 11.27
N ILE A 145 6.33 -0.34 11.77
CA ILE A 145 7.63 0.11 11.28
C ILE A 145 8.71 -0.95 11.54
N ARG A 146 8.82 -1.44 12.78
CA ARG A 146 9.87 -2.42 13.15
C ARG A 146 9.74 -3.75 12.40
N ASN A 147 8.52 -4.17 12.08
CA ASN A 147 8.27 -5.39 11.31
C ASN A 147 8.35 -5.18 9.78
N GLY A 148 8.67 -3.97 9.31
CA GLY A 148 8.83 -3.69 7.88
C GLY A 148 7.52 -3.70 7.10
N PHE A 149 6.38 -3.49 7.76
CA PHE A 149 5.06 -3.48 7.10
C PHE A 149 4.74 -2.15 6.41
N LEU A 150 5.52 -1.10 6.69
CA LEU A 150 5.34 0.23 6.10
C LEU A 150 6.51 0.57 5.20
N TYR A 151 6.20 1.31 4.13
CA TYR A 151 7.19 1.87 3.23
C TYR A 151 7.50 3.33 3.62
N PRO A 152 8.78 3.74 3.67
CA PRO A 152 9.17 5.10 4.00
C PRO A 152 8.71 6.11 2.93
N MET A 153 8.14 7.22 3.36
CA MET A 153 7.49 8.21 2.50
C MET A 153 8.40 9.39 2.09
N ASP A 154 9.67 9.39 2.51
CA ASP A 154 10.58 10.54 2.37
C ASP A 154 10.64 11.07 0.93
N GLN A 155 10.74 10.17 -0.06
CA GLN A 155 10.82 10.52 -1.48
C GLN A 155 9.60 11.30 -2.02
N TRP A 156 8.45 11.25 -1.36
CA TRP A 156 7.27 12.03 -1.73
C TRP A 156 7.10 13.25 -0.83
N VAL A 157 7.41 13.12 0.46
CA VAL A 157 7.27 14.21 1.43
C VAL A 157 8.29 15.32 1.16
N ASP A 158 9.53 14.97 0.83
CA ASP A 158 10.60 15.94 0.56
C ASP A 158 10.33 16.79 -0.69
N GLN A 159 9.42 16.34 -1.56
CA GLN A 159 9.03 17.06 -2.78
C GLN A 159 7.82 17.98 -2.57
N LEU A 160 7.15 17.90 -1.43
CA LEU A 160 6.02 18.77 -1.13
C LEU A 160 6.51 20.19 -0.82
N PRO A 161 5.83 21.24 -1.34
CA PRO A 161 6.09 22.61 -0.91
C PRO A 161 5.94 22.72 0.62
N GLN A 162 6.88 23.40 1.27
CA GLN A 162 6.90 23.51 2.74
C GLN A 162 5.60 24.09 3.31
N GLU A 163 4.97 25.04 2.62
CA GLU A 163 3.69 25.60 3.03
C GLU A 163 2.54 24.58 2.94
N GLU A 164 2.51 23.72 1.92
CA GLU A 164 1.54 22.62 1.84
C GLU A 164 1.78 21.61 2.97
N LEU A 165 3.05 21.34 3.29
CA LEU A 165 3.42 20.40 4.34
C LEU A 165 3.01 20.91 5.74
N LYS A 166 3.26 22.19 6.05
CA LYS A 166 2.86 22.82 7.32
C LYS A 166 1.34 22.84 7.51
N GLN A 167 0.57 23.00 6.43
CA GLN A 167 -0.89 22.92 6.48
C GLN A 167 -1.39 21.50 6.80
N ARG A 168 -0.63 20.47 6.38
CA ARG A 168 -0.99 19.06 6.58
C ARG A 168 -0.49 18.49 7.90
N VAL A 169 0.67 18.93 8.37
CA VAL A 169 1.37 18.36 9.53
C VAL A 169 1.71 19.44 10.53
N HIS A 170 1.00 19.45 11.66
CA HIS A 170 1.34 20.29 12.79
C HIS A 170 2.65 19.83 13.44
N ASP A 171 3.48 20.77 13.93
CA ASP A 171 4.84 20.48 14.42
C ASP A 171 4.91 19.38 15.48
N LYS A 172 3.95 19.36 16.40
CA LYS A 172 3.78 18.32 17.44
C LYS A 172 3.56 16.89 16.91
N ILE A 173 3.21 16.72 15.63
CA ILE A 173 2.95 15.41 15.03
C ILE A 173 4.24 14.80 14.45
N TRP A 174 5.24 15.61 14.08
CA TRP A 174 6.49 15.12 13.50
C TRP A 174 7.18 14.00 14.29
N PRO A 175 7.30 14.07 15.63
CA PRO A 175 7.94 12.99 16.40
C PRO A 175 7.22 11.64 16.31
N VAL A 176 5.94 11.65 15.93
CA VAL A 176 5.08 10.47 15.86
C VAL A 176 5.15 9.81 14.48
N ILE A 177 5.25 10.61 13.41
CA ILE A 177 5.29 10.09 12.04
C ILE A 177 6.72 9.94 11.50
N LYS A 178 7.70 10.67 12.04
CA LYS A 178 9.12 10.58 11.67
C LYS A 178 9.90 9.81 12.73
N ARG A 179 10.12 8.52 12.49
CA ARG A 179 10.67 7.57 13.47
C ARG A 179 11.81 6.74 12.88
N LYS A 180 12.59 6.09 13.76
CA LYS A 180 13.63 5.15 13.34
C LYS A 180 13.00 3.90 12.72
N GLY A 181 13.51 3.49 11.56
CA GLY A 181 13.16 2.23 10.91
C GLY A 181 13.97 1.05 11.45
N PRO A 182 13.74 -0.15 10.89
CA PRO A 182 14.52 -1.35 11.21
C PRO A 182 16.04 -1.17 11.00
N ALA A 183 16.44 -0.37 10.00
CA ALA A 183 17.84 -0.05 9.73
C ALA A 183 18.45 1.02 10.66
N GLY A 184 17.65 1.62 11.55
CA GLY A 184 18.09 2.64 12.51
C GLY A 184 17.93 4.09 12.04
N ASP A 185 17.81 4.32 10.73
CA ASP A 185 17.62 5.65 10.13
C ASP A 185 16.20 6.20 10.36
N LYS A 186 16.08 7.53 10.46
CA LYS A 186 14.79 8.19 10.65
C LYS A 186 14.13 8.49 9.31
N HIS A 187 12.93 7.99 9.13
CA HIS A 187 12.10 8.18 7.94
C HIS A 187 10.73 8.72 8.32
N VAL A 188 10.04 9.36 7.38
CA VAL A 188 8.61 9.67 7.50
C VAL A 188 7.81 8.41 7.11
N TRP A 189 7.03 7.85 8.03
CA TRP A 189 6.36 6.55 7.82
C TRP A 189 4.87 6.65 7.52
N ALA A 190 4.26 7.80 7.82
CA ALA A 190 2.83 7.99 7.68
C ALA A 190 2.50 9.47 7.47
N MET A 191 1.38 9.73 6.82
CA MET A 191 0.79 11.06 6.76
C MET A 191 -0.46 11.13 7.64
N PRO A 192 -0.62 12.18 8.46
CA PRO A 192 -1.81 12.36 9.27
C PRO A 192 -3.07 12.39 8.40
N TYR A 193 -4.08 11.63 8.80
CA TYR A 193 -5.38 11.57 8.17
C TYR A 193 -6.46 11.91 9.19
N GLY A 194 -7.36 12.82 8.82
CA GLY A 194 -8.31 13.43 9.75
C GLY A 194 -7.65 14.50 10.63
N GLY A 195 -8.42 15.45 11.14
CA GLY A 195 -7.91 16.46 12.07
C GLY A 195 -7.27 15.83 13.32
N ALA A 196 -6.30 16.51 13.92
CA ALA A 196 -5.70 16.06 15.17
C ALA A 196 -6.74 16.05 16.29
N LEU A 197 -7.19 14.86 16.69
CA LEU A 197 -8.17 14.66 17.76
C LEU A 197 -7.46 14.29 19.06
N GLY A 198 -7.44 15.22 20.01
CA GLY A 198 -7.09 14.93 21.40
C GLY A 198 -8.29 14.36 22.13
N LYS A 199 -8.18 13.13 22.65
CA LYS A 199 -9.16 12.58 23.59
C LYS A 199 -8.57 12.65 24.99
N VAL A 200 -9.27 13.32 25.90
CA VAL A 200 -8.90 13.36 27.32
C VAL A 200 -9.84 12.45 28.08
N LEU A 201 -9.29 11.59 28.94
CA LEU A 201 -10.08 10.86 29.92
C LEU A 201 -10.22 11.78 31.15
N LEU A 202 -11.44 12.24 31.40
CA LEU A 202 -11.79 12.86 32.67
C LEU A 202 -12.32 11.75 33.57
N PHE A 203 -11.73 11.62 34.75
CA PHE A 203 -12.22 10.76 35.83
C PHE A 203 -12.44 11.63 37.07
#